data_AF-A0A519BT08-F1
#
_entry.id   AF-A0A519BT08-F1
#
_cell.length_a   1.000
_cell.length_b   1.000
_cell.length_c   1.000
_cell.angle_alpha   90.00
_cell.angle_beta   90.00
_cell.angle_gamma   90.00
#
_symmetry.space_group_name_H-M   'P 1'
#
loop_
_entity.id
_entity.type
_entity.pdbx_description
1 polymer ?
#
loop_
_entity_poly.entity_id
_entity_poly.type
_entity_poly.pdbx_seq_one_letter_code
_entity_poly.pdbx_strand_id
1 'polypeptide(L)'
;MNLTADEQEVVAWLSQRNMLPSPELVERVVAHPNGLGWLEQSLLALDSPQLFLGLGDLIPEPEEPTPIVREATGALPPVIIQRQIGRTRADGQLQSYVALFNDRFRTLARLVRRDPAMRDASGLRQVDPDGESTVVGMVAEVRQLQGGRVRAVLEDPDGRLAVMFGEAD
;
A
#
# COMPACT_ATOMS: atom_id res chain seq x y z
N MET A 1 44.81 16.53 -12.10
CA MET A 1 43.34 16.62 -11.94
C MET A 1 43.08 17.76 -10.97
N ASN A 2 42.24 18.73 -11.36
CA ASN A 2 41.80 19.76 -10.41
C ASN A 2 40.58 19.19 -9.67
N LEU A 3 40.73 18.99 -8.36
CA LEU A 3 39.62 18.61 -7.49
C LEU A 3 38.61 19.75 -7.43
N THR A 4 37.32 19.43 -7.42
CA THR A 4 36.24 20.41 -7.20
C THR A 4 36.28 20.94 -5.76
N ALA A 5 35.58 22.05 -5.49
CA ALA A 5 35.56 22.64 -4.15
C ALA A 5 35.05 21.65 -3.09
N ASP A 6 34.04 20.86 -3.44
CA ASP A 6 33.40 19.88 -2.55
C ASP A 6 34.32 18.66 -2.31
N GLU A 7 35.03 18.19 -3.33
CA GLU A 7 36.04 17.13 -3.18
C GLU A 7 37.22 17.59 -2.30
N GLN A 8 37.64 18.85 -2.43
CA GLN A 8 38.69 19.43 -1.58
C GLN A 8 38.25 19.51 -0.12
N GLU A 9 36.98 19.80 0.15
CA GLU A 9 36.42 19.83 1.50
C GLU A 9 36.48 18.45 2.15
N VAL A 10 36.04 17.41 1.44
CA VAL A 10 36.08 16.02 1.93
C VAL A 10 37.53 15.56 2.18
N VAL A 11 38.44 15.86 1.26
CA VAL A 11 39.87 15.51 1.42
C VAL A 11 40.50 16.26 2.60
N ALA A 12 40.21 17.55 2.77
CA ALA A 12 40.71 18.34 3.88
C ALA A 12 40.17 17.82 5.23
N TRP A 13 38.89 17.45 5.28
CA TRP A 13 38.24 16.91 6.47
C TRP A 13 38.85 15.56 6.91
N LEU A 14 39.19 14.69 5.96
CA LEU A 14 39.87 13.42 6.20
C LEU A 14 41.36 13.61 6.55
N SER A 15 42.03 14.58 5.91
CA SER A 15 43.43 14.90 6.20
C SER A 15 43.62 15.43 7.62
N GLN A 16 42.67 16.20 8.17
CA GLN A 16 42.68 16.62 9.59
C GLN A 16 42.65 15.43 10.57
N ARG A 17 42.19 14.27 10.10
CA ARG A 17 42.09 13.02 10.86
C ARG A 17 43.19 12.02 10.50
N ASN A 18 44.21 12.45 9.75
CA ASN A 18 45.33 11.62 9.27
C ASN A 18 44.90 10.42 8.41
N MET A 19 43.82 10.54 7.63
CA MET A 19 43.33 9.49 6.75
C MET A 19 43.47 9.87 5.27
N LEU A 20 43.75 8.87 4.44
CA LEU A 20 43.93 9.00 3.00
C LEU A 20 42.75 8.36 2.26
N PRO A 21 41.86 9.14 1.62
CA PRO A 21 40.75 8.59 0.84
C PRO A 21 41.20 8.03 -0.50
N SER A 22 40.51 6.99 -0.98
CA SER A 22 40.53 6.63 -2.41
C SER A 22 39.74 7.66 -3.23
N PRO A 23 40.11 7.90 -4.50
CA PRO A 23 39.38 8.84 -5.36
C PRO A 23 37.89 8.49 -5.49
N GLU A 24 37.57 7.19 -5.61
CA GLU A 24 36.17 6.74 -5.76
C GLU A 24 35.33 7.00 -4.51
N LEU A 25 35.96 6.95 -3.32
CA LEU A 25 35.29 7.30 -2.08
C LEU A 25 34.94 8.79 -2.04
N VAL A 26 35.85 9.66 -2.47
CA VAL A 26 35.59 11.11 -2.48
C VAL A 26 34.43 11.42 -3.43
N GLU A 27 34.44 10.86 -4.64
CA GLU A 27 33.35 11.03 -5.62
C GLU A 27 32.01 10.55 -5.06
N ARG A 28 31.99 9.39 -4.39
CA ARG A 28 30.77 8.82 -3.81
C ARG A 28 30.22 9.65 -2.65
N VAL A 29 31.09 10.19 -1.81
CA VAL A 29 30.71 11.02 -0.66
C VAL A 29 30.17 12.37 -1.11
N VAL A 30 30.78 13.00 -2.12
CA VAL A 30 30.31 14.26 -2.70
C VAL A 30 28.95 14.10 -3.37
N ALA A 31 28.69 12.94 -4.00
CA ALA A 31 27.39 12.65 -4.60
C ALA A 31 26.24 12.43 -3.57
N HIS A 32 26.56 12.22 -2.29
CA HIS A 32 25.58 11.94 -1.26
C HIS A 32 25.04 13.25 -0.62
N PRO A 33 23.71 13.42 -0.45
CA PRO A 33 23.10 14.65 0.06
C PRO A 33 23.54 15.03 1.49
N ASN A 34 24.07 14.07 2.26
CA ASN A 34 24.72 14.30 3.55
C ASN A 34 26.07 13.54 3.61
N GLY A 35 26.96 13.80 2.66
CA GLY A 35 28.23 13.08 2.51
C GLY A 35 29.12 13.05 3.76
N LEU A 36 29.42 14.21 4.35
CA LEU A 36 30.28 14.29 5.53
C LEU A 36 29.67 13.58 6.76
N GLY A 37 28.35 13.70 6.96
CA GLY A 37 27.65 13.01 8.05
C GLY A 37 27.64 11.49 7.88
N TRP A 38 27.47 11.01 6.63
CA TRP A 38 27.56 9.58 6.31
C TRP A 38 28.97 9.03 6.50
N LEU A 39 29.99 9.80 6.12
CA LEU A 39 31.38 9.44 6.31
C LEU A 39 31.76 9.40 7.81
N GLU A 40 31.29 10.37 8.61
CA GLU A 40 31.49 10.37 10.06
C GLU A 40 30.87 9.13 10.73
N GLN A 41 29.66 8.76 10.35
CA GLN A 41 29.01 7.53 10.83
C GLN A 41 29.80 6.28 10.43
N SER A 42 30.32 6.26 9.20
CA SER A 42 31.11 5.14 8.69
C SER A 42 32.41 4.96 9.47
N LEU A 43 33.09 6.06 9.82
CA LEU A 43 34.30 6.02 10.64
C LEU A 43 34.05 5.55 12.07
N LEU A 44 32.91 5.93 12.66
CA LEU A 44 32.53 5.46 14.00
C LEU A 44 32.25 3.96 14.06
N ALA A 45 31.90 3.35 12.92
CA ALA A 45 31.66 1.91 12.79
C ALA A 45 32.92 1.09 12.50
N LEU A 46 34.08 1.74 12.30
CA LEU A 46 35.34 1.02 12.07
C LEU A 46 35.88 0.43 13.38
N ASP A 47 36.09 -0.88 13.39
CA ASP A 47 36.63 -1.62 14.55
C ASP A 47 38.13 -1.34 14.82
N SER A 48 38.82 -0.64 13.92
CA SER A 48 40.25 -0.35 14.03
C SER A 48 40.65 0.94 13.29
N PRO A 49 41.71 1.64 13.74
CA PRO A 49 42.18 2.84 13.07
C PRO A 49 42.76 2.49 11.70
N GLN A 50 42.15 3.04 10.63
CA GLN A 50 42.61 2.88 9.26
C GLN A 50 43.33 4.13 8.77
N LEU A 51 44.43 3.94 8.03
CA LEU A 51 45.16 5.04 7.37
C LEU A 51 44.63 5.32 5.95
N PHE A 52 44.03 4.32 5.31
CA PHE A 52 43.43 4.41 4.00
C PHE A 52 41.94 4.11 4.08
N LEU A 53 41.11 4.83 3.33
CA LEU A 53 39.67 4.59 3.25
C LEU A 53 39.25 4.34 1.80
N GLY A 54 38.55 3.24 1.57
CA GLY A 54 37.91 2.91 0.30
C GLY A 54 36.39 2.77 0.43
N LEU A 55 35.72 2.50 -0.69
CA LEU A 55 34.25 2.36 -0.73
C LEU A 55 33.71 1.28 0.23
N GLY A 56 34.49 0.23 0.52
CA GLY A 56 34.11 -0.85 1.42
C GLY A 56 34.09 -0.46 2.91
N ASP A 57 34.68 0.68 3.26
CA ASP A 57 34.71 1.20 4.62
C ASP A 57 33.50 2.11 4.93
N LEU A 58 32.67 2.37 3.92
CA LEU A 58 31.42 3.13 4.09
C LEU A 58 30.31 2.18 4.56
N ILE A 59 29.51 2.64 5.51
CA ILE A 59 28.28 1.92 5.88
C ILE A 59 27.40 1.82 4.64
N PRO A 60 26.96 0.62 4.24
CA PRO A 60 26.08 0.47 3.09
C PRO A 60 24.81 1.29 3.32
N GLU A 61 24.50 2.17 2.37
CA GLU A 61 23.21 2.86 2.37
C GLU A 61 22.10 1.81 2.49
N PRO A 62 21.10 2.02 3.36
CA PRO A 62 19.97 1.13 3.41
C PRO A 62 19.30 1.17 2.03
N GLU A 63 19.40 0.09 1.26
CA GLU A 63 18.62 -0.06 0.04
C GLU A 63 17.15 0.05 0.44
N GLU A 64 16.51 1.17 0.10
CA GLU A 64 15.06 1.24 0.20
C GLU A 64 14.50 0.07 -0.62
N PRO A 65 13.69 -0.82 -0.03
CA PRO A 65 13.15 -1.94 -0.78
C PRO A 65 12.32 -1.36 -1.91
N THR A 66 12.83 -1.47 -3.14
CA THR A 66 12.08 -1.05 -4.32
C THR A 66 10.75 -1.81 -4.30
N PRO A 67 9.60 -1.10 -4.24
CA PRO A 67 8.32 -1.77 -4.20
C PRO A 67 8.21 -2.62 -5.47
N ILE A 68 7.94 -3.92 -5.31
CA ILE A 68 7.69 -4.80 -6.44
C ILE A 68 6.42 -4.28 -7.12
N VAL A 69 6.60 -3.51 -8.18
CA VAL A 69 5.50 -3.04 -9.03
C VAL A 69 4.96 -4.26 -9.77
N ARG A 70 3.90 -4.87 -9.22
CA ARG A 70 3.14 -5.90 -9.92
C ARG A 70 2.25 -5.18 -10.94
N GLU A 71 2.27 -5.65 -12.18
CA GLU A 71 1.37 -5.15 -13.21
C GLU A 71 -0.10 -5.21 -12.73
N ALA A 72 -0.89 -4.22 -13.15
CA ALA A 72 -2.28 -4.10 -12.78
C ALA A 72 -3.05 -5.39 -13.14
N THR A 73 -3.64 -6.03 -12.13
CA THR A 73 -4.36 -7.32 -12.17
C THR A 73 -5.55 -7.38 -13.14
N GLY A 74 -5.87 -6.29 -13.85
CA GLY A 74 -7.03 -6.19 -14.75
C GLY A 74 -6.92 -6.99 -16.04
N ALA A 75 -5.71 -7.35 -16.48
CA ALA A 75 -5.48 -8.09 -17.72
C ALA A 75 -5.32 -9.61 -17.52
N LEU A 76 -5.21 -10.08 -16.27
CA LEU A 76 -5.01 -11.50 -16.00
C LEU A 76 -6.33 -12.25 -16.10
N PRO A 77 -6.38 -13.42 -16.78
CA PRO A 77 -7.57 -14.26 -16.77
C PRO A 77 -7.91 -14.64 -15.32
N PRO A 78 -9.20 -14.79 -14.99
CA PRO A 78 -9.61 -15.10 -13.62
C PRO A 78 -8.90 -16.36 -13.15
N VAL A 79 -8.25 -16.30 -11.99
CA VAL A 79 -7.59 -17.46 -11.39
C VAL A 79 -8.66 -18.44 -10.95
N ILE A 80 -8.85 -19.49 -11.74
CA ILE A 80 -9.80 -20.57 -11.44
C ILE A 80 -9.15 -21.54 -10.46
N ILE A 81 -9.53 -21.47 -9.18
CA ILE A 81 -9.02 -22.38 -8.15
C ILE A 81 -9.82 -23.70 -8.20
N GLN A 82 -9.35 -24.66 -9.01
CA GLN A 82 -10.04 -25.94 -9.25
C GLN A 82 -10.36 -26.73 -7.97
N ARG A 83 -9.50 -26.67 -6.93
CA ARG A 83 -9.75 -27.31 -5.62
C ARG A 83 -11.01 -26.79 -4.92
N GLN A 84 -11.40 -25.53 -5.15
CA GLN A 84 -12.61 -24.96 -4.59
C GLN A 84 -13.85 -25.39 -5.38
N ILE A 85 -13.72 -25.52 -6.71
CA ILE A 85 -14.80 -26.02 -7.57
C ILE A 85 -15.15 -27.47 -7.24
N GLY A 86 -14.14 -28.34 -7.06
CA GLY A 86 -14.36 -29.74 -6.70
C GLY A 86 -14.98 -29.97 -5.30
N ARG A 87 -15.02 -28.93 -4.46
CA ARG A 87 -15.69 -28.96 -3.15
C ARG A 87 -17.09 -28.33 -3.18
N THR A 88 -17.49 -27.73 -4.30
CA THR A 88 -18.81 -27.14 -4.42
C THR A 88 -19.85 -28.27 -4.41
N ARG A 89 -20.76 -28.23 -3.42
CA ARG A 89 -21.91 -29.14 -3.32
C ARG A 89 -23.18 -28.51 -3.87
N ALA A 90 -23.05 -27.45 -4.68
CA ALA A 90 -24.19 -26.76 -5.25
C ALA A 90 -24.96 -27.71 -6.17
N ASP A 91 -26.09 -28.18 -5.68
CA ASP A 91 -27.00 -29.12 -6.34
C ASP A 91 -28.02 -28.43 -7.26
N GLY A 92 -27.87 -27.12 -7.46
CA GLY A 92 -28.79 -26.29 -8.25
C GLY A 92 -30.10 -25.96 -7.53
N GLN A 93 -30.28 -26.34 -6.27
CA GLN A 93 -31.47 -25.98 -5.50
C GLN A 93 -31.44 -24.51 -5.07
N LEU A 94 -32.61 -23.95 -4.76
CA LEU A 94 -32.75 -22.57 -4.29
C LEU A 94 -31.84 -22.27 -3.09
N GLN A 95 -31.73 -23.22 -2.16
CA GLN A 95 -30.90 -23.11 -0.96
C GLN A 95 -29.41 -22.94 -1.32
N SER A 96 -28.94 -23.60 -2.39
CA SER A 96 -27.58 -23.46 -2.90
C SER A 96 -27.33 -22.06 -3.45
N TYR A 97 -28.32 -21.45 -4.12
CA TYR A 97 -28.23 -20.06 -4.57
C TYR A 97 -28.23 -19.07 -3.39
N VAL A 98 -29.14 -19.23 -2.43
CA VAL A 98 -29.17 -18.40 -1.22
C VAL A 98 -27.84 -18.47 -0.48
N ALA A 99 -27.27 -19.67 -0.33
CA ALA A 99 -25.95 -19.85 0.28
C ALA A 99 -24.84 -19.12 -0.49
N LEU A 100 -24.86 -19.19 -1.83
CA LEU A 100 -23.90 -18.49 -2.68
C LEU A 100 -23.96 -16.96 -2.50
N PHE A 101 -25.16 -16.38 -2.53
CA PHE A 101 -25.34 -14.93 -2.34
C PHE A 101 -24.91 -14.48 -0.95
N ASN A 102 -25.23 -15.25 0.08
CA ASN A 102 -24.82 -14.97 1.46
C ASN A 102 -23.31 -15.06 1.64
N ASP A 103 -22.65 -16.06 1.05
CA ASP A 103 -21.19 -16.18 1.10
C ASP A 103 -20.49 -15.03 0.37
N ARG A 104 -21.01 -14.65 -0.80
CA ARG A 104 -20.53 -13.48 -1.55
C ARG A 104 -20.65 -12.21 -0.72
N PHE A 105 -21.81 -11.95 -0.11
CA PHE A 105 -21.98 -10.78 0.77
C PHE A 105 -20.97 -10.79 1.91
N ARG A 106 -20.85 -11.89 2.66
CA ARG A 106 -19.93 -12.00 3.80
C ARG A 106 -18.48 -11.73 3.39
N THR A 107 -18.08 -12.27 2.25
CA THR A 107 -16.71 -12.10 1.74
C THR A 107 -16.43 -10.66 1.33
N LEU A 108 -17.31 -10.06 0.52
CA LEU A 108 -17.15 -8.68 0.06
C LEU A 108 -17.27 -7.68 1.21
N ALA A 109 -18.24 -7.87 2.10
CA ALA A 109 -18.43 -6.98 3.23
C ALA A 109 -17.24 -7.02 4.21
N ARG A 110 -16.58 -8.18 4.36
CA ARG A 110 -15.33 -8.27 5.12
C ARG A 110 -14.19 -7.48 4.47
N LEU A 111 -14.12 -7.46 3.14
CA LEU A 111 -13.10 -6.69 2.41
C LEU A 111 -13.36 -5.19 2.54
N VAL A 112 -14.60 -4.74 2.34
CA VAL A 112 -15.00 -3.33 2.47
C VAL A 112 -14.69 -2.80 3.88
N ARG A 113 -15.01 -3.56 4.93
CA ARG A 113 -14.72 -3.19 6.34
C ARG A 113 -13.23 -3.14 6.71
N ARG A 114 -12.32 -3.48 5.79
CA ARG A 114 -10.88 -3.24 6.00
C ARG A 114 -10.54 -1.76 5.91
N ASP A 115 -11.33 -0.99 5.17
CA ASP A 115 -11.25 0.46 5.16
C ASP A 115 -11.68 1.00 6.54
N PRO A 116 -10.83 1.81 7.23
CA PRO A 116 -11.19 2.44 8.49
C PRO A 116 -12.52 3.20 8.46
N ALA A 117 -12.87 3.85 7.36
CA ALA A 117 -14.12 4.61 7.24
C ALA A 117 -15.36 3.71 7.23
N MET A 118 -15.20 2.43 6.88
CA MET A 118 -16.29 1.46 6.77
C MET A 118 -16.28 0.44 7.91
N ARG A 119 -15.32 0.50 8.84
CA ARG A 119 -15.11 -0.52 9.89
C ARG A 119 -16.36 -0.78 10.71
N ASP A 120 -17.07 0.28 11.09
CA ASP A 120 -18.25 0.23 11.96
C ASP A 120 -19.57 0.22 11.18
N ALA A 121 -19.51 -0.09 9.88
CA ALA A 121 -20.71 -0.12 9.04
C ALA A 121 -21.72 -1.17 9.52
N SER A 122 -22.92 -0.70 9.87
CA SER A 122 -24.01 -1.48 10.43
C SER A 122 -24.76 -2.28 9.36
N GLY A 123 -25.60 -3.22 9.81
CA GLY A 123 -26.51 -3.97 8.94
C GLY A 123 -27.73 -3.14 8.56
N LEU A 124 -28.36 -3.44 7.43
CA LEU A 124 -29.44 -2.62 6.86
C LEU A 124 -30.68 -2.52 7.77
N ARG A 125 -30.93 -3.51 8.63
CA ARG A 125 -32.02 -3.46 9.62
C ARG A 125 -31.76 -2.53 10.81
N GLN A 126 -30.52 -2.13 11.03
CA GLN A 126 -30.09 -1.35 12.19
C GLN A 126 -29.92 0.13 11.86
N VAL A 127 -30.27 0.53 10.63
CA VAL A 127 -30.19 1.91 10.18
C VAL A 127 -31.19 2.75 10.97
N ASP A 128 -30.67 3.80 11.60
CA ASP A 128 -31.48 4.82 12.24
C ASP A 128 -32.02 5.77 11.15
N PRO A 129 -33.35 5.93 11.00
CA PRO A 129 -33.94 6.82 10.01
C PRO A 129 -33.56 8.29 10.20
N ASP A 130 -33.29 8.69 11.45
CA ASP A 130 -33.05 10.09 11.82
C ASP A 130 -31.56 10.41 11.98
N GLY A 131 -30.70 9.39 11.83
CA GLY A 131 -29.25 9.48 12.07
C GLY A 131 -28.40 9.27 10.82
N GLU A 132 -27.15 9.72 10.89
CA GLU A 132 -26.15 9.35 9.90
C GLU A 132 -25.72 7.89 10.12
N SER A 133 -25.79 7.08 9.07
CA SER A 133 -25.51 5.65 9.13
C SER A 133 -24.56 5.23 8.02
N THR A 134 -23.49 4.52 8.38
CA THR A 134 -22.63 3.82 7.42
C THR A 134 -23.11 2.38 7.29
N VAL A 135 -23.33 1.91 6.06
CA VAL A 135 -23.87 0.56 5.81
C VAL A 135 -23.14 -0.16 4.69
N VAL A 136 -23.25 -1.49 4.69
CA VAL A 136 -22.78 -2.35 3.60
C VAL A 136 -23.92 -3.26 3.14
N GLY A 137 -24.25 -3.21 1.85
CA GLY A 137 -25.23 -4.09 1.21
C GLY A 137 -24.81 -4.42 -0.23
N MET A 138 -25.36 -5.52 -0.77
CA MET A 138 -25.27 -5.81 -2.19
C MET A 138 -26.31 -5.00 -2.96
N VAL A 139 -25.96 -4.51 -4.13
CA VAL A 139 -26.89 -3.78 -4.99
C VAL A 139 -27.85 -4.78 -5.65
N ALA A 140 -29.13 -4.68 -5.33
CA ALA A 140 -30.20 -5.50 -5.90
C ALA A 140 -30.86 -4.82 -7.11
N GLU A 141 -30.96 -3.50 -7.10
CA GLU A 141 -31.57 -2.71 -8.17
C GLU A 141 -30.88 -1.35 -8.27
N VAL A 142 -30.71 -0.84 -9.50
CA VAL A 142 -30.28 0.55 -9.76
C VAL A 142 -31.22 1.17 -10.78
N ARG A 143 -31.72 2.36 -10.50
CA ARG A 143 -32.61 3.12 -11.37
C ARG A 143 -32.17 4.58 -11.44
N GLN A 144 -31.92 5.07 -12.65
CA GLN A 144 -31.71 6.49 -12.88
C GLN A 144 -33.05 7.24 -12.87
N LEU A 145 -33.05 8.41 -12.25
CA LEU A 145 -34.20 9.30 -12.12
C LEU A 145 -33.93 10.63 -12.81
N GLN A 146 -34.99 11.41 -13.01
CA GLN A 146 -34.87 12.73 -13.62
C GLN A 146 -34.03 13.68 -12.75
N GLY A 147 -33.21 14.50 -13.40
CA GLY A 147 -32.31 15.45 -12.77
C GLY A 147 -31.06 14.79 -12.16
N GLY A 148 -30.46 13.80 -12.83
CA GLY A 148 -29.17 13.22 -12.45
C GLY A 148 -29.16 12.29 -11.23
N ARG A 149 -30.27 12.20 -10.50
CA ARG A 149 -30.37 11.37 -9.28
C ARG A 149 -30.38 9.88 -9.59
N VAL A 150 -29.78 9.09 -8.71
CA VAL A 150 -29.78 7.62 -8.80
C VAL A 150 -30.46 7.04 -7.58
N ARG A 151 -31.41 6.13 -7.79
CA ARG A 151 -31.96 5.29 -6.73
C ARG A 151 -31.31 3.92 -6.82
N ALA A 152 -30.79 3.41 -5.72
CA ALA A 152 -30.40 2.01 -5.61
C ALA A 152 -31.15 1.32 -4.48
N VAL A 153 -31.34 0.00 -4.61
CA VAL A 153 -31.80 -0.85 -3.53
C VAL A 153 -30.65 -1.71 -3.10
N LEU A 154 -30.27 -1.60 -1.82
CA LEU A 154 -29.28 -2.42 -1.17
C LEU A 154 -29.96 -3.58 -0.44
N GLU A 155 -29.32 -4.73 -0.44
CA GLU A 155 -29.78 -5.96 0.22
C GLU A 155 -28.62 -6.61 0.97
N ASP A 156 -28.88 -7.04 2.20
CA ASP A 156 -28.02 -7.91 2.98
C ASP A 156 -28.82 -9.18 3.38
N PRO A 157 -28.24 -10.16 4.09
CA PRO A 157 -28.94 -11.39 4.45
C PRO A 157 -30.22 -11.16 5.27
N ASP A 158 -30.32 -10.02 5.95
CA ASP A 158 -31.36 -9.74 6.91
C ASP A 158 -32.35 -8.69 6.39
N GLY A 159 -31.96 -7.75 5.54
CA GLY A 159 -32.77 -6.58 5.20
C GLY A 159 -32.54 -5.99 3.82
N ARG A 160 -33.40 -5.03 3.49
CA ARG A 160 -33.34 -4.22 2.27
C ARG A 160 -33.48 -2.75 2.62
N LEU A 161 -32.73 -1.91 1.91
CA LEU A 161 -32.75 -0.47 2.06
C LEU A 161 -32.71 0.21 0.71
N ALA A 162 -33.66 1.11 0.43
CA ALA A 162 -33.60 1.95 -0.74
C ALA A 162 -32.80 3.22 -0.41
N VAL A 163 -31.76 3.50 -1.19
CA VAL A 163 -30.89 4.67 -1.04
C VAL A 163 -31.00 5.56 -2.28
N MET A 164 -30.88 6.86 -2.05
CA MET A 164 -30.91 7.89 -3.08
C MET A 164 -29.56 8.59 -3.11
N PHE A 165 -28.93 8.62 -4.27
CA PHE A 165 -27.71 9.40 -4.53
C PHE A 165 -28.11 10.68 -5.26
N GLY A 166 -27.74 11.83 -4.69
CA GLY A 166 -27.76 13.13 -5.35
C GLY A 166 -26.36 13.53 -5.82
N GLU A 167 -26.27 14.60 -6.60
CA GLU A 167 -24.99 15.33 -6.70
C GLU A 167 -24.65 15.90 -5.32
N ALA A 168 -23.38 15.78 -4.93
CA ALA A 168 -22.88 16.52 -3.79
C ALA A 168 -22.90 18.01 -4.16
N ASP A 169 -23.51 18.84 -3.32
CA ASP A 169 -23.43 20.30 -3.44
C ASP A 169 -21.97 20.79 -3.42
#